data_AF-A0A3P2A570-F1
#
_entry.id   AF-A0A3P2A570-F1
#
_cell.length_a   1.000
_cell.length_b   1.000
_cell.length_c   1.000
_cell.angle_alpha   90.00
_cell.angle_beta   90.00
_cell.angle_gamma   90.00
#
_symmetry.space_group_name_H-M   'P 1'
#
loop_
_entity.id
_entity.type
_entity.pdbx_description
1 polymer ?
#
loop_
_entity_poly.entity_id
_entity_poly.type
_entity_poly.pdbx_seq_one_letter_code
_entity_poly.pdbx_strand_id
1 'polypeptide(L)' 'MSRSLKSWDAIRLVRLVAGIGIGFYALYSADYVFLLPAVAFLLQAALNLTCGGSGCPTANSRKRVYGDVIKPYQSGNRR' A
#
# COMPACT_ATOMS: atom_id res chain seq x y z
N MET A 1 -3.47 18.67 -4.53
CA MET A 1 -3.57 17.46 -3.67
C MET A 1 -2.25 16.72 -3.69
N SER A 2 -1.63 16.53 -2.53
CA SER A 2 -0.34 15.87 -2.36
C SER A 2 -0.42 14.40 -2.83
N ARG A 3 0.56 13.96 -3.64
CA ARG A 3 0.61 12.61 -4.24
C ARG A 3 0.47 11.47 -3.22
N SER A 4 0.79 11.71 -1.96
CA SER A 4 0.71 10.73 -0.87
C SER A 4 -0.70 10.29 -0.49
N LEU A 5 -1.73 11.12 -0.73
CA LEU A 5 -3.13 10.73 -0.47
C LEU A 5 -3.71 9.89 -1.61
N LYS A 6 -3.19 10.01 -2.84
CA LYS A 6 -3.73 9.33 -4.03
C LYS A 6 -3.40 7.84 -4.10
N SER A 7 -2.29 7.41 -3.50
CA SER A 7 -1.91 5.99 -3.41
C SER A 7 -2.65 5.21 -2.32
N TRP A 8 -3.21 5.92 -1.32
CA TRP A 8 -3.86 5.30 -0.17
C TRP A 8 -5.23 4.71 -0.54
N ASP A 9 -5.97 5.37 -1.44
CA ASP A 9 -7.21 4.83 -2.00
C ASP A 9 -6.99 3.78 -3.09
N ALA A 10 -5.93 3.90 -3.91
CA ALA A 10 -5.69 2.97 -5.01
C ALA A 10 -5.49 1.52 -4.52
N ILE A 11 -4.71 1.34 -3.45
CA ILE A 11 -4.48 0.02 -2.84
C ILE A 11 -5.75 -0.53 -2.18
N ARG A 12 -6.56 0.34 -1.56
CA ARG A 12 -7.86 -0.04 -0.99
C ARG A 12 -8.81 -0.56 -2.07
N LEU A 13 -8.85 0.11 -3.21
CA LEU A 13 -9.64 -0.28 -4.38
C LEU A 13 -9.17 -1.62 -4.95
N VAL A 14 -7.86 -1.82 -5.11
CA VAL A 14 -7.29 -3.09 -5.60
C VAL A 14 -7.69 -4.26 -4.67
N ARG A 15 -7.57 -4.09 -3.35
CA ARG A 15 -7.98 -5.12 -2.38
C ARG A 15 -9.48 -5.42 -2.46
N LEU A 16 -10.31 -4.40 -2.65
CA LEU A 16 -11.76 -4.55 -2.78
C LEU A 16 -12.13 -5.34 -4.03
N VAL A 17 -11.57 -4.97 -5.19
CA VAL A 17 -11.80 -5.66 -6.46
C VAL A 17 -11.30 -7.11 -6.40
N ALA A 18 -10.13 -7.34 -5.81
CA ALA A 18 -9.59 -8.69 -5.62
C ALA A 18 -10.50 -9.54 -4.71
N GLY A 19 -10.94 -8.99 -3.57
CA GLY A 19 -11.84 -9.69 -2.65
C GLY A 19 -13.17 -10.08 -3.30
N ILE A 20 -13.78 -9.18 -4.07
CA ILE A 20 -15.02 -9.46 -4.83
C ILE A 20 -14.77 -10.52 -5.89
N GLY A 21 -13.70 -10.40 -6.68
CA GLY A 21 -13.40 -11.33 -7.77
C GLY A 21 -13.12 -12.76 -7.26
N ILE A 22 -12.30 -12.89 -6.21
CA ILE A 22 -12.00 -14.18 -5.58
C ILE A 22 -13.28 -14.74 -4.94
N GLY A 23 -14.07 -13.92 -4.27
CA GLY A 23 -15.34 -14.35 -3.66
C GLY A 23 -16.34 -14.86 -4.70
N PHE A 24 -16.49 -14.16 -5.82
CA PHE A 24 -17.34 -14.58 -6.93
C PHE A 24 -16.86 -15.91 -7.53
N TYR A 25 -15.55 -16.06 -7.77
CA TYR A 25 -14.97 -17.31 -8.25
C TYR A 25 -15.19 -18.48 -7.29
N ALA A 26 -15.00 -18.26 -5.98
CA ALA A 26 -15.22 -19.28 -4.95
C ALA A 26 -16.66 -19.81 -4.96
N LEU A 27 -17.63 -18.90 -5.13
CA LEU A 27 -19.05 -19.26 -5.20
C LEU A 27 -19.39 -19.97 -6.52
N TYR A 28 -18.85 -19.51 -7.65
CA TYR A 28 -19.12 -20.09 -8.97
C TYR A 28 -18.53 -21.50 -9.12
N SER A 29 -17.29 -21.69 -8.67
CA SER A 29 -16.58 -22.97 -8.78
C SER A 29 -16.92 -23.95 -7.66
N ALA A 30 -17.71 -23.52 -6.65
CA ALA A 30 -17.94 -24.23 -5.40
C ALA A 30 -16.66 -24.58 -4.60
N ASP A 31 -15.54 -23.92 -4.93
CA ASP A 31 -14.25 -24.08 -4.27
C ASP A 31 -14.13 -23.10 -3.09
N TYR A 32 -14.73 -23.48 -1.97
CA TYR A 32 -14.82 -22.64 -0.77
C TYR A 32 -13.48 -22.33 -0.10
N VAL A 33 -12.39 -23.01 -0.50
CA VAL A 33 -11.02 -22.69 -0.05
C VAL A 33 -10.69 -21.22 -0.32
N PHE A 34 -11.24 -20.64 -1.38
CA PHE A 34 -11.03 -19.24 -1.76
C PHE A 34 -11.89 -18.23 -0.99
N LEU A 35 -12.88 -18.66 -0.20
CA LEU A 35 -13.68 -17.73 0.62
C LEU A 35 -12.84 -17.07 1.71
N LEU A 36 -11.94 -17.80 2.35
CA LEU A 36 -11.10 -17.29 3.42
C LEU A 36 -10.21 -16.11 2.96
N PRO A 37 -9.43 -16.22 1.86
CA PRO A 37 -8.71 -15.08 1.33
C PRO A 37 -9.65 -13.98 0.81
N ALA A 38 -10.81 -14.30 0.22
CA ALA A 38 -11.77 -13.29 -0.24
C ALA A 38 -12.26 -12.40 0.93
N VAL A 39 -12.68 -13.02 2.03
CA VAL A 39 -13.11 -12.33 3.25
C VAL A 39 -11.97 -11.50 3.84
N ALA A 40 -10.75 -12.04 3.88
CA ALA A 40 -9.58 -11.31 4.38
C ALA A 40 -9.29 -10.04 3.54
N PHE A 41 -9.39 -10.12 2.21
CA PHE A 41 -9.21 -8.97 1.33
C PHE A 41 -10.33 -7.93 1.48
N LEU A 42 -11.58 -8.38 1.61
CA LEU A 42 -12.73 -7.50 1.85
C LEU A 42 -12.63 -6.78 3.19
N LEU A 43 -12.24 -7.48 4.26
CA LEU A 43 -12.01 -6.86 5.58
C LEU A 43 -10.87 -5.85 5.54
N GLN A 44 -9.75 -6.18 4.88
CA GLN A 44 -8.64 -5.24 4.69
C GLN A 44 -9.07 -4.00 3.90
N ALA A 45 -9.92 -4.15 2.90
CA ALA A 45 -10.46 -3.03 2.13
C ALA A 45 -11.46 -2.19 2.94
N ALA A 46 -12.37 -2.83 3.69
CA ALA A 46 -13.40 -2.15 4.47
C ALA A 46 -12.80 -1.34 5.63
N LEU A 47 -11.94 -1.98 6.42
CA LEU A 47 -11.32 -1.42 7.63
C LEU A 47 -10.01 -0.66 7.32
N ASN A 48 -9.60 -0.62 6.05
CA ASN A 48 -8.30 -0.14 5.60
C ASN A 48 -7.13 -0.69 6.42
N LEU A 49 -7.24 -1.95 6.82
CA LEU A 49 -6.20 -2.66 7.54
C LEU A 49 -5.08 -2.96 6.55
N THR A 50 -3.96 -2.28 6.74
CA THR A 50 -2.67 -2.74 6.23
C THR A 50 -2.07 -3.69 7.27
N CYS A 51 -1.15 -4.57 6.84
CA CYS A 51 -0.47 -5.54 7.70
C CYS A 51 0.00 -4.88 9.01
N GLY A 52 -0.66 -5.22 10.13
CA GLY A 52 -0.35 -4.88 11.51
C GLY A 52 -0.28 -3.39 11.87
N GLY A 53 -1.39 -2.77 12.30
CA GLY A 53 -1.53 -1.68 13.32
C GLY A 53 -0.74 -0.37 13.22
N SER A 54 0.36 -0.35 12.48
CA SER A 54 1.24 0.76 12.16
C SER A 54 1.60 0.49 10.72
N GLY A 55 0.99 1.23 9.79
CA GLY A 55 1.24 0.99 8.37
C GLY A 55 2.72 0.82 8.12
N CYS A 56 3.10 -0.25 7.40
CA CYS A 56 4.49 -0.47 7.00
C CYS A 56 5.04 0.89 6.56
N PRO A 57 6.10 1.40 7.19
CA PRO A 57 6.67 2.67 6.79
C PRO A 57 7.12 2.46 5.36
N THR A 58 6.29 2.88 4.39
CA THR A 58 6.78 3.17 3.06
C THR A 58 7.91 4.14 3.33
N ALA A 59 9.13 3.76 2.94
CA ALA A 59 10.34 4.52 3.22
C ALA A 59 10.27 5.87 2.46
N ASN A 60 9.43 6.78 2.93
CA ASN A 60 9.32 8.16 2.46
C ASN A 60 9.95 9.13 3.46
N SER A 61 10.50 8.61 4.55
CA SER A 61 11.66 9.25 5.18
C SER A 61 12.89 8.77 4.43
N ARG A 62 13.36 9.58 3.47
CA ARG A 62 14.81 9.65 3.18
C ARG A 62 15.50 10.09 4.48
N LYS A 63 15.59 9.21 5.48
CA LYS A 63 16.62 9.36 6.51
C LYS A 63 17.89 9.11 5.73
N ARG A 64 18.55 10.20 5.32
CA ARG A 64 19.87 10.12 4.69
C ARG A 64 20.75 9.49 5.78
N VAL A 65 21.00 8.18 5.66
CA VAL A 65 21.89 7.43 6.57
C VAL A 65 23.29 8.07 6.58
N TYR A 66 23.62 8.80 5.51
CA TYR A 66 24.83 9.60 5.33
C TYR A 66 24.53 11.10 5.25
N GLY A 67 23.49 11.60 5.93
CA GLY A 67 23.17 13.03 5.93
C GLY A 67 24.29 13.90 6.52
N ASP A 68 25.06 13.30 7.43
CA ASP A 68 26.26 13.81 8.08
C ASP A 68 27.52 13.67 7.20
N VAL A 69 27.62 12.60 6.39
CA VAL A 69 28.79 12.34 5.53
C VAL A 69 28.69 13.04 4.16
N ILE A 70 27.50 13.09 3.56
CA ILE A 70 27.29 13.66 2.22
C ILE A 70 26.80 15.11 2.35
N LYS A 71 27.75 16.05 2.33
CA LYS A 71 27.47 17.48 2.18
C LYS A 71 26.65 17.73 0.91
N PRO A 72 25.58 18.55 0.96
CA PRO A 72 24.84 18.91 -0.25
C PRO A 72 25.78 19.59 -1.25
N TYR A 73 25.70 19.19 -2.51
CA TYR A 73 26.47 19.80 -3.60
C TYR A 73 26.06 21.27 -3.73
N GLN A 74 26.98 22.19 -3.43
CA GLN A 74 26.80 23.58 -3.80
C GLN A 74 27.19 23.74 -5.27
N SER A 75 26.17 23.89 -6.13
CA SER A 75 26.37 24.39 -7.48
C SER A 75 26.82 25.85 -7.36
N GLY A 76 28.12 26.07 -7.53
CA GLY A 76 28.70 27.40 -7.51
C GLY A 76 28.09 28.23 -8.62
N ASN A 77 27.29 29.24 -8.25
CA ASN A 77 27.00 30.34 -9.14
C ASN A 77 28.27 31.18 -9.24
N ARG A 78 29.13 30.83 -10.19
CA ARG A 78 30.31 31.61 -10.58
C ARG A 78 29.80 32.80 -11.41
N ARG A 79 29.48 33.91 -10.74
CA ARG A 79 29.50 35.25 -11.34
C ARG A 79 30.86 35.87 -11.09
#